data_AF-A0A3C1VC55-F1
#
_entry.id   AF-A0A3C1VC55-F1
#
_cell.length_a   1.000
_cell.length_b   1.000
_cell.length_c   1.000
_cell.angle_alpha   90.00
_cell.angle_beta   90.00
_cell.angle_gamma   90.00
#
_symmetry.space_group_name_H-M   'P 1'
#
loop_
_entity.id
_entity.type
_entity.pdbx_description
1 polymer ?
#
loop_
_entity_poly.entity_id
_entity_poly.type
_entity_poly.pdbx_seq_one_letter_code
_entity_poly.pdbx_strand_id
1 'polypeptide(L)' 'MKIREITLHNYRSIKDATFYAADYGLLIGANNCGKTSVLDALRNFYEKDIKFDQQRDFPKFPTDDKESWVEIE' A
#
# COMPACT_ATOMS: atom_id res chain seq x y z
N MET A 1 -19.64 1.18 0.77
CA MET A 1 -18.52 1.66 1.60
C MET A 1 -17.63 2.51 0.73
N LYS A 2 -17.06 3.60 1.23
CA LYS A 2 -16.24 4.52 0.45
C LYS A 2 -14.94 4.77 1.21
N ILE A 3 -13.82 4.51 0.56
CA ILE A 3 -12.49 4.71 1.11
C ILE A 3 -12.30 6.21 1.39
N ARG A 4 -11.81 6.52 2.58
CA ARG A 4 -11.43 7.85 3.07
C ARG A 4 -9.94 7.92 3.32
N GLU A 5 -9.37 6.85 3.87
CA GLU A 5 -7.97 6.79 4.24
C GLU A 5 -7.37 5.43 3.88
N ILE A 6 -6.12 5.46 3.43
CA ILE A 6 -5.31 4.28 3.15
C ILE A 6 -3.98 4.47 3.87
N THR A 7 -3.72 3.66 4.88
CA THR A 7 -2.44 3.67 5.60
C THR A 7 -1.66 2.40 5.29
N LEU A 8 -0.42 2.59 4.85
CA LEU A 8 0.50 1.53 4.47
C LEU A 8 1.70 1.55 5.42
N HIS A 9 1.99 0.40 6.01
CA HIS A 9 3.17 0.19 6.85
C HIS A 9 3.98 -0.98 6.29
N ASN A 10 5.27 -0.74 6.05
CA ASN A 10 6.24 -1.66 5.49
C ASN A 10 5.67 -2.46 4.30
N TYR A 11 5.30 -1.76 3.22
CA TYR A 11 4.75 -2.38 2.02
C TYR A 11 5.56 -2.01 0.78
N ARG A 12 6.30 -2.99 0.25
CA ARG A 12 7.19 -2.89 -0.91
C ARG A 12 8.19 -1.74 -0.79
N SER A 13 7.97 -0.65 -1.54
CA SER A 13 8.85 0.52 -1.56
C SER A 13 8.42 1.61 -0.58
N ILE A 14 7.37 1.37 0.21
CA ILE A 14 6.77 2.34 1.13
C ILE A 14 7.05 1.86 2.55
N LYS A 15 7.78 2.69 3.32
CA LYS A 15 8.04 2.43 4.75
C LYS A 15 6.80 2.74 5.58
N ASP A 16 6.35 3.98 5.54
CA ASP A 16 5.13 4.43 6.22
C ASP A 16 4.51 5.57 5.41
N ALA A 17 3.24 5.42 5.03
CA ALA A 17 2.52 6.49 4.34
C ALA A 17 1.00 6.36 4.52
N THR A 18 0.36 7.51 4.68
CA THR A 18 -1.10 7.65 4.71
C THR A 18 -1.56 8.47 3.50
N PHE A 19 -2.57 7.98 2.80
CA PHE A 19 -3.19 8.63 1.64
C PHE A 19 -4.66 8.89 1.91
N TYR A 20 -5.11 10.11 1.62
CA TYR A 20 -6.52 10.49 1.77
C TYR A 20 -7.24 10.40 0.43
N ALA A 21 -8.37 9.69 0.42
CA ALA A 21 -9.18 9.47 -0.76
C ALA A 21 -10.29 10.51 -0.88
N ALA A 22 -10.32 11.17 -2.04
CA ALA A 22 -11.43 12.02 -2.47
C ALA A 22 -12.36 11.24 -3.42
N ASP A 23 -13.53 11.81 -3.68
CA ASP A 23 -14.51 11.29 -4.65
C ASP A 23 -13.90 11.10 -6.05
N TYR A 24 -12.95 11.96 -6.38
CA TYR A 24 -12.09 11.87 -7.55
C TYR A 24 -10.66 12.19 -7.12
N GLY A 25 -9.76 11.23 -7.26
CA GLY A 25 -8.36 11.36 -6.87
C GLY A 25 -7.43 10.99 -8.02
N LEU A 26 -6.26 11.64 -8.05
CA LEU A 26 -5.20 11.34 -9.00
C LEU A 26 -3.95 10.93 -8.24
N LEU A 27 -3.48 9.70 -8.46
CA LEU A 27 -2.20 9.24 -7.94
C LEU A 27 -1.10 9.49 -8.97
N ILE A 28 -0.37 10.59 -8.80
CA ILE A 28 0.66 11.07 -9.73
C ILE A 28 2.06 11.02 -9.11
N GLY A 29 3.09 11.04 -9.95
CA GLY A 29 4.49 11.01 -9.51
C GLY A 29 5.41 10.37 -10.54
N ALA A 30 6.71 10.44 -10.32
CA ALA A 30 7.73 9.84 -11.19
C ALA A 30 7.53 8.32 -11.35
N ASN A 31 8.06 7.74 -12.44
CA ASN A 31 8.07 6.30 -12.59
C ASN A 31 8.82 5.63 -11.44
N ASN A 32 8.36 4.45 -11.02
CA ASN A 32 8.95 3.69 -9.92
C ASN A 32 8.84 4.31 -8.50
N CYS A 33 8.08 5.39 -8.30
CA CYS A 33 7.93 6.01 -6.97
C CYS A 33 6.92 5.33 -6.03
N GLY A 34 6.48 4.10 -6.34
CA GLY A 34 5.55 3.34 -5.49
C GLY A 34 4.05 3.49 -5.81
N LYS A 35 3.66 4.19 -6.89
CA LYS A 35 2.23 4.33 -7.27
C LYS A 35 1.51 2.99 -7.41
N THR A 36 2.09 2.05 -8.16
CA THR A 36 1.54 0.69 -8.32
C THR A 36 1.49 -0.06 -6.99
N SER A 37 2.42 0.21 -6.06
CA SER A 37 2.43 -0.41 -4.73
C SER A 37 1.20 0.00 -3.92
N VAL A 38 0.77 1.26 -3.98
CA VAL A 38 -0.47 1.72 -3.33
C VAL A 38 -1.69 0.98 -3.90
N LEU A 39 -1.77 0.85 -5.22
CA LEU A 39 -2.86 0.10 -5.86
C LEU A 39 -2.83 -1.38 -5.50
N ASP A 40 -1.66 -2.02 -5.50
CA ASP A 40 -1.56 -3.44 -5.13
C ASP A 40 -1.85 -3.70 -3.65
N ALA A 41 -1.56 -2.75 -2.75
CA ALA A 41 -1.99 -2.83 -1.35
C ALA A 41 -3.52 -2.88 -1.22
N LEU A 42 -4.22 -2.01 -1.96
CA LEU A 42 -5.69 -2.04 -2.02
C LEU A 42 -6.22 -3.37 -2.57
N ARG A 43 -5.56 -3.92 -3.59
CA ARG A 43 -5.93 -5.22 -4.18
C ARG A 43 -5.71 -6.36 -3.19
N ASN A 44 -4.59 -6.37 -2.49
CA ASN A 44 -4.32 -7.35 -1.42
C ASN A 44 -5.39 -7.33 -0.32
N PHE A 45 -5.92 -6.14 0.01
CA PHE A 45 -6.98 -5.98 1.00
C PHE A 45 -8.34 -6.48 0.51
N TYR A 46 -8.78 -6.05 -0.68
CA TYR A 46 -10.14 -6.31 -1.16
C TYR A 46 -10.30 -7.58 -2.02
N GLU A 47 -9.27 -7.99 -2.77
CA GLU A 47 -9.37 -9.12 -3.67
C GLU A 47 -9.17 -10.45 -2.92
N LYS A 48 -9.95 -11.46 -3.31
CA LYS A 48 -9.88 -12.79 -2.67
C LYS A 48 -8.65 -13.56 -3.14
N ASP A 49 -8.29 -13.44 -4.41
CA ASP A 49 -7.27 -14.26 -5.05
C ASP A 49 -5.88 -13.62 -5.04
N ILE A 50 -5.79 -12.34 -4.64
CA ILE A 50 -4.53 -11.63 -4.47
C ILE A 50 -4.27 -11.48 -2.99
N LYS A 51 -3.26 -12.20 -2.52
CA LYS A 51 -2.83 -12.18 -1.13
C LYS A 51 -1.41 -11.67 -1.01
N PHE A 52 -1.14 -11.11 0.17
CA PHE A 52 0.18 -10.68 0.58
C PHE A 52 1.16 -11.85 0.48
N ASP A 53 2.27 -11.61 -0.19
CA ASP A 53 3.38 -12.54 -0.27
C ASP A 53 4.60 -11.89 0.39
N GLN A 54 5.15 -12.53 1.42
CA GLN A 54 6.24 -11.93 2.20
C GLN A 54 7.52 -11.74 1.38
N GLN A 55 7.82 -12.59 0.40
CA GLN A 55 9.04 -12.45 -0.41
C GLN A 55 8.91 -11.33 -1.45
N ARG A 56 7.69 -11.12 -1.96
CA ARG A 56 7.38 -10.12 -2.98
C ARG A 56 7.06 -8.75 -2.39
N ASP A 57 6.21 -8.71 -1.36
CA ASP A 57 5.56 -7.50 -0.87
C ASP A 57 6.21 -6.91 0.39
N PHE A 58 6.96 -7.68 1.17
CA PHE A 58 7.72 -7.09 2.27
C PHE A 58 8.88 -6.24 1.74
N PRO A 59 9.21 -5.09 2.39
CA PRO A 59 10.31 -4.24 1.97
C PRO A 59 11.65 -4.95 1.84
N LYS A 60 12.40 -4.54 0.82
CA LYS A 60 13.79 -4.98 0.62
C LYS A 60 14.82 -4.04 1.27
N PHE A 61 14.35 -2.95 1.85
CA PHE A 61 15.16 -2.02 2.64
C PHE A 61 15.03 -2.34 4.14
N PRO A 62 15.96 -1.87 4.99
CA PRO A 62 15.87 -2.06 6.44
C PRO A 62 14.62 -1.40 7.06
N THR A 63 13.85 -2.15 7.83
CA THR A 63 12.65 -1.71 8.56
C THR A 63 12.89 -1.70 10.07
N ASP A 64 12.10 -0.94 10.82
CA ASP A 64 12.24 -0.80 12.28
C ASP A 64 11.61 -2.00 13.03
N ASP A 65 10.69 -2.71 12.37
CA ASP A 65 10.05 -3.94 12.83
C ASP A 65 9.87 -4.94 11.68
N LYS A 66 9.12 -6.03 11.92
CA LYS A 66 8.83 -7.08 10.93
C LYS A 66 7.34 -7.18 10.57
N GLU A 67 6.57 -6.16 10.92
CA GLU A 67 5.15 -6.10 10.61
C GLU A 67 4.96 -5.48 9.22
N SER A 68 3.88 -5.86 8.55
CA SER A 68 3.49 -5.29 7.25
C SER A 68 1.97 -5.37 7.13
N TRP A 69 1.32 -4.23 6.99
CA TRP A 69 -0.13 -4.17 6.97
C TRP A 69 -0.65 -3.01 6.13
N VAL A 70 -1.92 -3.15 5.77
CA VAL A 70 -2.71 -2.17 5.03
C VAL A 70 -3.96 -1.93 5.84
N GLU A 71 -4.19 -0.68 6.23
CA GLU A 71 -5.39 -0.25 6.91
C GLU A 71 -6.20 0.66 5.99
N ILE A 72 -7.52 0.45 5.97
CA ILE A 72 -8.44 1.21 5.13
C ILE A 72 -9.66 1.61 5.95
N GLU A 73 -9.92 2.92 5.99
CA GLU A 73 -11.11 3.53 6.59
C GLU A 73 -12.07 4.04 5.50
#